data_AF-A0A349MF68-F1
#
_entry.id   AF-A0A349MF68-F1
#
_cell.length_a   1.000
_cell.length_b   1.000
_cell.length_c   1.000
_cell.angle_alpha   90.00
_cell.angle_beta   90.00
_cell.angle_gamma   90.00
#
_symmetry.space_group_name_H-M   'P 1'
#
loop_
_entity.id
_entity.type
_entity.pdbx_description
1 polymer ?
#
loop_
_entity_poly.entity_id
_entity_poly.type
_entity_poly.pdbx_seq_one_letter_code
_entity_poly.pdbx_strand_id
1 'polypeptide(L)'
;MIQTFSDNEIARNGKVSVLVLQGKDQEAVALLSHLAGAARTNEDWIARHIVGMICVRSGRWEEAESVFKEGFERSPPLNKDYFRLGLASVRLRRGRYEEASDLLSPVHPPKLMTSAKVLTLHAQCATQQQGAAQETLRSLQGTLPGLCSQLPNAIWNYFFHGNPANEEILEQICQQEIHCQLAAA
;
A
#
# COMPACT_ATOMS: atom_id res chain seq x y z
N MET A 1 33.41 -19.74 19.00
CA MET A 1 31.94 -19.62 19.10
C MET A 1 31.53 -18.38 18.34
N ILE A 2 31.24 -18.56 17.05
CA ILE A 2 30.73 -17.47 16.20
C ILE A 2 29.26 -17.32 16.60
N GLN A 3 28.94 -16.21 17.27
CA GLN A 3 27.55 -15.76 17.41
C GLN A 3 27.02 -15.58 15.99
N THR A 4 26.28 -16.56 15.50
CA THR A 4 25.52 -16.44 14.27
C THR A 4 24.55 -15.28 14.44
N PHE A 5 24.58 -14.32 13.51
CA PHE A 5 23.64 -13.21 13.37
C PHE A 5 22.21 -13.73 13.11
N SER A 6 21.63 -14.43 14.08
CA SER A 6 20.20 -14.76 14.10
C SER A 6 19.42 -13.47 14.32
N ASP A 7 18.39 -13.24 13.52
CA ASP A 7 17.39 -12.17 13.64
C ASP A 7 17.82 -10.72 13.41
N ASN A 8 18.38 -10.41 12.23
CA ASN A 8 18.28 -9.02 11.75
C ASN A 8 16.93 -8.81 11.04
N GLU A 9 15.90 -8.47 11.82
CA GLU A 9 14.54 -8.16 11.34
C GLU A 9 14.56 -7.11 10.21
N ILE A 10 15.46 -6.12 10.28
CA ILE A 10 15.62 -5.07 9.25
C ILE A 10 16.09 -5.69 7.93
N ALA A 11 17.09 -6.57 7.96
CA ALA A 11 17.60 -7.25 6.77
C ALA A 11 16.53 -8.18 6.16
N ARG A 12 15.76 -8.88 7.02
CA ARG A 12 14.62 -9.69 6.57
C ARG A 12 13.55 -8.82 5.92
N ASN A 13 13.11 -7.76 6.58
CA ASN A 13 12.07 -6.85 6.08
C ASN A 13 12.49 -6.22 4.75
N GLY A 14 13.74 -5.75 4.63
CA GLY A 14 14.29 -5.26 3.38
C GLY A 14 14.28 -6.31 2.26
N LYS A 15 14.69 -7.55 2.56
CA LYS A 15 14.64 -8.66 1.60
C LYS A 15 13.21 -8.98 1.15
N VAL A 16 12.27 -9.03 2.09
CA VAL A 16 10.85 -9.26 1.78
C VAL A 16 10.33 -8.14 0.90
N SER A 17 10.56 -6.86 1.24
CA SER A 17 10.15 -5.73 0.40
C SER A 17 10.68 -5.85 -1.02
N VAL A 18 11.97 -6.21 -1.20
CA VAL A 18 12.56 -6.40 -2.53
C VAL A 18 11.92 -7.57 -3.28
N LEU A 19 11.68 -8.71 -2.64
CA LEU A 19 11.01 -9.86 -3.26
C LEU A 19 9.61 -9.48 -3.75
N VAL A 20 8.88 -8.75 -2.92
CA VAL A 20 7.52 -8.27 -3.21
C VAL A 20 7.52 -7.26 -4.36
N LEU A 21 8.49 -6.33 -4.41
CA LEU A 21 8.66 -5.39 -5.52
C LEU A 21 9.06 -6.10 -6.84
N GLN A 22 9.69 -7.28 -6.75
CA GLN A 22 9.98 -8.15 -7.89
C GLN A 22 8.82 -9.08 -8.29
N GLY A 23 7.68 -9.01 -7.60
CA GLY A 23 6.52 -9.89 -7.81
C GLY A 23 6.70 -11.31 -7.27
N LYS A 24 7.75 -11.56 -6.48
CA LYS A 24 8.09 -12.87 -5.89
C LYS A 24 7.38 -13.10 -4.56
N ASP A 25 6.05 -13.02 -4.60
CA ASP A 25 5.22 -13.01 -3.38
C ASP A 25 5.28 -14.33 -2.59
N GLN A 26 5.40 -15.46 -3.28
CA GLN A 26 5.52 -16.76 -2.62
C GLN A 26 6.83 -16.88 -1.82
N GLU A 27 7.95 -16.40 -2.39
CA GLU A 27 9.24 -16.37 -1.68
C GLU A 27 9.18 -15.43 -0.48
N ALA A 28 8.51 -14.28 -0.63
CA ALA A 28 8.31 -13.32 0.46
C ALA A 28 7.48 -13.93 1.60
N VAL A 29 6.37 -14.60 1.28
CA VAL A 29 5.51 -15.29 2.26
C VAL A 29 6.27 -16.41 2.96
N ALA A 30 7.03 -17.21 2.23
CA ALA A 30 7.84 -18.27 2.81
C ALA A 30 8.85 -17.72 3.84
N LEU A 31 9.48 -16.58 3.53
CA LEU A 31 10.42 -15.91 4.43
C LEU A 31 9.74 -15.33 5.69
N LEU A 32 8.45 -15.03 5.62
CA LEU A 32 7.65 -14.50 6.73
C LEU A 32 6.91 -15.58 7.53
N SER A 33 6.83 -16.82 7.03
CA SER A 33 6.04 -17.91 7.63
C SER A 33 6.37 -18.20 9.10
N HIS A 34 7.64 -18.04 9.50
CA HIS A 34 8.10 -18.25 10.88
C HIS A 34 7.55 -17.19 11.86
N LEU A 35 7.10 -16.02 11.38
CA LEU A 35 6.53 -14.97 12.21
C LEU A 35 5.11 -15.25 12.68
N ALA A 36 4.40 -16.19 12.05
CA ALA A 36 3.02 -16.53 12.42
C ALA A 36 2.93 -17.11 13.85
N GLY A 37 4.02 -17.71 14.37
CA GLY A 37 4.09 -18.30 15.71
C GLY A 37 4.93 -17.52 16.74
N ALA A 38 5.56 -16.40 16.34
CA ALA A 38 6.44 -15.64 17.22
C ALA A 38 5.67 -14.66 18.12
N ALA A 39 6.22 -14.38 19.32
CA ALA A 39 5.68 -13.34 20.20
C ALA A 39 5.68 -12.01 19.45
N ARG A 40 4.49 -11.38 19.36
CA ARG A 40 4.28 -10.17 18.56
C ARG A 40 5.07 -9.01 19.16
N THR A 41 6.29 -8.78 18.69
CA THR A 41 7.07 -7.60 19.08
C THR A 41 6.50 -6.37 18.38
N ASN A 42 6.80 -5.21 18.96
CA ASN A 42 6.46 -3.90 18.41
C ASN A 42 7.22 -3.61 17.09
N GLU A 43 8.26 -4.38 16.81
CA GLU A 43 9.23 -4.19 15.72
C GLU A 43 8.83 -4.93 14.42
N ASP A 44 7.96 -5.95 14.53
CA ASP A 44 7.43 -6.73 13.39
C ASP A 44 6.36 -6.00 12.54
N TRP A 45 6.07 -4.73 12.80
CA TRP A 45 4.99 -4.01 12.12
C TRP A 45 5.22 -3.90 10.60
N ILE A 46 6.47 -3.77 10.15
CA ILE A 46 6.84 -3.70 8.73
C ILE A 46 6.49 -5.03 8.04
N ALA A 47 6.91 -6.15 8.64
CA ALA A 47 6.60 -7.47 8.13
C ALA A 47 5.08 -7.69 8.00
N ARG A 48 4.31 -7.31 9.03
CA ARG A 48 2.84 -7.40 9.00
C ARG A 48 2.22 -6.51 7.91
N HIS A 49 2.72 -5.29 7.76
CA HIS A 49 2.28 -4.40 6.69
C HIS A 49 2.55 -5.02 5.32
N ILE A 50 3.74 -5.60 5.10
CA ILE A 50 4.08 -6.29 3.84
C ILE A 50 3.19 -7.51 3.60
N VAL A 51 2.88 -8.34 4.61
CA VAL A 51 1.90 -9.44 4.47
C VAL A 51 0.55 -8.91 3.99
N GLY A 52 0.07 -7.83 4.60
CA GLY A 52 -1.17 -7.18 4.18
C GLY A 52 -1.11 -6.75 2.71
N MET A 53 -0.01 -6.13 2.28
CA MET A 53 0.19 -5.71 0.89
C MET A 53 0.24 -6.88 -0.10
N ILE A 54 0.85 -8.01 0.29
CA ILE A 54 0.83 -9.24 -0.51
C ILE A 54 -0.60 -9.78 -0.64
N CYS A 55 -1.39 -9.72 0.43
CA CYS A 55 -2.80 -10.14 0.40
C CYS A 55 -3.61 -9.23 -0.53
N VAL A 56 -3.39 -7.91 -0.49
CA VAL A 56 -3.98 -6.96 -1.45
C VAL A 56 -3.58 -7.32 -2.88
N ARG A 57 -2.29 -7.54 -3.16
CA ARG A 57 -1.84 -7.92 -4.50
C ARG A 57 -2.48 -9.21 -4.99
N SER A 58 -2.69 -10.17 -4.09
CA SER A 58 -3.22 -11.49 -4.41
C SER A 58 -4.75 -11.58 -4.47
N GLY A 59 -5.47 -10.47 -4.30
CA GLY A 59 -6.93 -10.49 -4.29
C GLY A 59 -7.57 -10.98 -2.99
N ARG A 60 -6.79 -11.22 -1.93
CA ARG A 60 -7.27 -11.73 -0.65
C ARG A 60 -7.67 -10.57 0.27
N TRP A 61 -8.76 -9.89 -0.09
CA TRP A 61 -9.17 -8.63 0.54
C TRP A 61 -9.54 -8.78 2.01
N GLU A 62 -10.23 -9.85 2.37
CA GLU A 62 -10.67 -10.12 3.74
C GLU A 62 -9.47 -10.35 4.67
N GLU A 63 -8.49 -11.11 4.20
CA GLU A 63 -7.24 -11.35 4.92
C GLU A 63 -6.44 -10.06 5.07
N ALA A 64 -6.29 -9.28 3.99
CA ALA A 64 -5.64 -7.98 4.03
C ALA A 64 -6.33 -7.03 5.03
N GLU A 65 -7.66 -6.96 5.00
CA GLU A 65 -8.44 -6.13 5.92
C GLU A 65 -8.21 -6.53 7.38
N SER A 66 -8.19 -7.84 7.67
CA SER A 66 -7.90 -8.36 9.01
C SER A 66 -6.49 -7.99 9.47
N VAL A 67 -5.47 -8.20 8.62
CA VAL A 67 -4.08 -7.89 8.93
C VAL A 67 -3.92 -6.39 9.23
N PHE A 68 -4.49 -5.52 8.39
CA PHE A 68 -4.34 -4.09 8.60
C PHE A 68 -5.14 -3.55 9.79
N LYS A 69 -6.35 -4.09 10.06
CA LYS A 69 -7.11 -3.71 11.27
C LYS A 69 -6.34 -4.08 12.53
N GLU A 70 -5.84 -5.31 12.61
CA GLU A 70 -5.07 -5.76 13.76
C GLU A 70 -3.81 -4.90 13.96
N GLY A 71 -3.09 -4.63 12.87
CA GLY A 71 -1.91 -3.77 12.89
C GLY A 71 -2.23 -2.35 13.35
N PHE A 72 -3.34 -1.77 12.88
CA PHE A 72 -3.78 -0.44 13.30
C PHE A 72 -4.13 -0.36 14.79
N GLU A 73 -4.78 -1.39 15.33
CA GLU A 73 -5.18 -1.46 16.74
C GLU A 73 -3.97 -1.63 17.67
N ARG A 74 -3.02 -2.50 17.28
CA ARG A 74 -1.92 -2.94 18.15
C ARG A 74 -0.62 -2.17 18.00
N SER A 75 -0.44 -1.42 16.91
CA SER A 75 0.83 -0.74 16.65
C SER A 75 0.93 0.62 17.38
N PRO A 76 2.15 1.10 17.66
CA PRO A 76 2.38 2.44 18.20
C PRO A 76 1.84 3.50 17.24
N PRO A 77 1.46 4.68 17.74
CA PRO A 77 0.93 5.77 16.92
C PRO A 77 1.73 6.08 15.66
N LEU A 78 3.07 6.00 15.71
CA LEU A 78 3.95 6.29 14.57
C LEU A 78 3.76 5.32 13.38
N ASN A 79 3.28 4.10 13.65
CA ASN A 79 3.14 3.04 12.65
C ASN A 79 1.69 2.90 12.15
N LYS A 80 0.71 3.47 12.86
CA LYS A 80 -0.72 3.31 12.53
C LYS A 80 -1.06 3.80 11.14
N ASP A 81 -0.37 4.84 10.65
CA ASP A 81 -0.61 5.38 9.31
C ASP A 81 -0.27 4.40 8.18
N TYR A 82 0.74 3.52 8.35
CA TYR A 82 1.02 2.49 7.35
C TYR A 82 -0.14 1.49 7.22
N PHE A 83 -0.70 1.06 8.35
CA PHE A 83 -1.86 0.16 8.35
C PHE A 83 -3.12 0.85 7.84
N ARG A 84 -3.31 2.13 8.15
CA ARG A 84 -4.40 2.95 7.64
C ARG A 84 -4.34 3.09 6.11
N LEU A 85 -3.16 3.33 5.53
CA LEU A 85 -2.98 3.34 4.07
C LEU A 85 -3.32 1.98 3.45
N GLY A 86 -2.88 0.89 4.08
CA GLY A 86 -3.23 -0.46 3.66
C GLY A 86 -4.75 -0.72 3.67
N LEU A 87 -5.45 -0.26 4.72
CA LEU A 87 -6.91 -0.32 4.77
C LEU A 87 -7.55 0.50 3.64
N ALA A 88 -7.06 1.71 3.39
CA ALA A 88 -7.55 2.55 2.29
C ALA A 88 -7.38 1.84 0.93
N SER A 89 -6.23 1.21 0.68
CA SER A 89 -6.02 0.36 -0.51
C SER A 89 -7.05 -0.76 -0.62
N VAL A 90 -7.33 -1.48 0.48
CA VAL A 90 -8.37 -2.53 0.48
C VAL A 90 -9.75 -1.95 0.17
N ARG A 91 -10.09 -0.76 0.69
CA ARG A 91 -11.36 -0.09 0.40
C ARG A 91 -11.48 0.27 -1.08
N LEU A 92 -10.43 0.86 -1.67
CA LEU A 92 -10.37 1.15 -3.11
C LEU A 92 -10.58 -0.10 -3.97
N ARG A 93 -9.86 -1.18 -3.67
CA ARG A 93 -9.98 -2.47 -4.39
C ARG A 93 -11.37 -3.09 -4.32
N ARG A 94 -12.15 -2.73 -3.30
CA ARG A 94 -13.53 -3.20 -3.11
C ARG A 94 -14.57 -2.18 -3.56
N GLY A 95 -14.17 -1.11 -4.25
CA GLY A 95 -15.07 -0.06 -4.73
C GLY A 95 -15.68 0.83 -3.65
N ARG A 96 -15.11 0.83 -2.44
CA ARG A 96 -15.58 1.60 -1.28
C ARG A 96 -14.80 2.92 -1.20
N TYR A 97 -14.98 3.79 -2.19
CA TYR A 97 -14.11 4.94 -2.43
C TYR A 97 -14.25 6.05 -1.37
N GLU A 98 -15.45 6.25 -0.85
CA GLU A 98 -15.73 7.23 0.21
C GLU A 98 -15.05 6.80 1.53
N GLU A 99 -15.19 5.53 1.91
CA GLU A 99 -14.50 4.98 3.08
C GLU A 99 -12.97 5.06 2.95
N ALA A 100 -12.44 4.88 1.74
CA ALA A 100 -11.02 5.07 1.48
C ALA A 100 -10.60 6.53 1.71
N SER A 101 -11.41 7.49 1.24
CA SER A 101 -11.14 8.92 1.39
C SER A 101 -11.11 9.35 2.86
N ASP A 102 -12.05 8.86 3.67
CA ASP A 102 -12.09 9.14 5.11
C ASP A 102 -10.81 8.65 5.81
N LEU A 103 -10.33 7.47 5.44
CA LEU A 103 -9.09 6.90 5.96
C LEU A 103 -7.83 7.65 5.51
N LEU A 104 -7.86 8.38 4.40
CA LEU A 104 -6.69 9.09 3.87
C LEU A 104 -6.56 10.52 4.41
N SER A 105 -7.67 11.11 4.87
CA SER A 105 -7.69 12.48 5.41
C SER A 105 -6.72 12.75 6.59
N PRO A 106 -6.50 11.83 7.55
CA PRO A 106 -5.68 12.09 8.73
C PRO A 106 -4.23 11.57 8.57
N VAL A 107 -3.77 11.30 7.34
CA VAL A 107 -2.39 10.80 7.13
C VAL A 107 -1.42 11.97 7.25
N HIS A 108 -0.56 11.92 8.26
CA HIS A 108 0.33 13.04 8.61
C HIS A 108 1.83 12.86 8.27
N PRO A 109 2.46 11.66 8.27
CA PRO A 109 3.91 11.58 8.10
C PRO A 109 4.30 11.93 6.65
N PRO A 110 5.28 12.85 6.45
CA PRO A 110 5.70 13.28 5.11
C PRO A 110 6.07 12.14 4.16
N LYS A 111 6.67 11.06 4.69
CA LYS A 111 7.06 9.87 3.90
C LYS A 111 5.87 9.16 3.25
N LEU A 112 4.68 9.21 3.86
CA LEU A 112 3.47 8.55 3.35
C LEU A 112 2.57 9.50 2.56
N MET A 113 2.82 10.81 2.61
CA MET A 113 1.98 11.82 2.00
C MET A 113 1.81 11.60 0.49
N THR A 114 2.89 11.23 -0.21
CA THR A 114 2.83 10.97 -1.66
C THR A 114 1.94 9.77 -1.98
N SER A 115 2.14 8.65 -1.28
CA SER A 115 1.34 7.43 -1.48
C SER A 115 -0.13 7.66 -1.09
N ALA A 116 -0.38 8.39 -0.01
CA ALA A 116 -1.73 8.77 0.39
C ALA A 116 -2.42 9.63 -0.68
N LYS A 117 -1.73 10.64 -1.22
CA LYS A 117 -2.26 11.48 -2.31
C LYS A 117 -2.56 10.70 -3.59
N VAL A 118 -1.75 9.70 -3.93
CA VAL A 118 -2.03 8.80 -5.07
C VAL A 118 -3.35 8.06 -4.84
N LEU A 119 -3.56 7.49 -3.66
CA LEU A 119 -4.81 6.82 -3.33
C LEU A 119 -6.00 7.79 -3.27
N THR A 120 -5.78 9.01 -2.77
CA THR A 120 -6.81 10.06 -2.74
C THR A 120 -7.21 10.45 -4.17
N LEU A 121 -6.25 10.56 -5.08
CA LEU A 121 -6.51 10.81 -6.49
C LEU A 121 -7.37 9.69 -7.10
N HIS A 122 -7.05 8.43 -6.82
CA HIS A 122 -7.87 7.29 -7.24
C HIS A 122 -9.31 7.44 -6.73
N ALA A 123 -9.50 7.63 -5.43
CA ALA A 123 -10.84 7.79 -4.84
C ALA A 123 -11.62 8.95 -5.47
N GLN A 124 -10.98 10.10 -5.66
CA GLN A 124 -11.60 11.28 -6.26
C GLN A 124 -11.99 11.05 -7.72
N CYS A 125 -11.12 10.42 -8.52
CA CYS A 125 -11.41 10.06 -9.90
C CYS A 125 -12.58 9.05 -9.99
N ALA A 126 -12.58 8.02 -9.15
CA ALA A 126 -13.64 7.01 -9.12
C ALA A 126 -15.01 7.58 -8.71
N THR A 127 -15.01 8.57 -7.80
CA THR A 127 -16.22 9.28 -7.35
C THR A 127 -16.57 10.52 -8.17
N GLN A 128 -15.91 10.73 -9.33
CA GLN A 128 -16.17 11.84 -10.26
C GLN A 128 -15.98 13.24 -9.65
N GLN A 129 -15.14 13.36 -8.61
CA GLN A 129 -14.77 14.64 -8.00
C GLN A 129 -13.67 15.33 -8.80
N GLN A 130 -13.95 15.66 -10.07
CA GLN A 130 -12.95 16.10 -11.04
C GLN A 130 -12.12 17.32 -10.60
N GLY A 131 -12.74 18.32 -9.94
CA GLY A 131 -12.03 19.51 -9.47
C GLY A 131 -10.98 19.18 -8.42
N ALA A 132 -11.35 18.40 -7.40
CA ALA A 132 -10.44 17.96 -6.36
C ALA A 132 -9.35 17.00 -6.90
N ALA A 133 -9.75 16.06 -7.79
CA ALA A 133 -8.82 15.17 -8.49
C ALA A 133 -7.75 15.96 -9.27
N GLN A 134 -8.15 17.03 -9.97
CA GLN A 134 -7.23 17.83 -10.77
C GLN A 134 -6.20 18.58 -9.90
N GLU A 135 -6.63 19.07 -8.74
CA GLU A 135 -5.73 19.69 -7.76
C GLU A 135 -4.74 18.67 -7.19
N THR A 136 -5.22 17.50 -6.77
CA THR A 136 -4.37 16.41 -6.27
C THR A 136 -3.36 15.97 -7.33
N LEU A 137 -3.81 15.76 -8.57
CA LEU A 137 -2.98 15.40 -9.72
C LEU A 137 -1.85 16.41 -9.94
N ARG A 138 -2.18 17.71 -9.94
CA ARG A 138 -1.18 18.78 -10.08
C ARG A 138 -0.17 18.74 -8.93
N SER A 139 -0.62 18.50 -7.70
CA SER A 139 0.26 18.41 -6.53
C SER A 139 1.21 17.21 -6.57
N LEU A 140 0.89 16.18 -7.36
CA LEU A 140 1.71 14.98 -7.53
C LEU A 140 2.74 15.11 -8.68
N GLN A 141 2.61 16.11 -9.55
CA GLN A 141 3.52 16.30 -10.67
C GLN A 141 4.97 16.49 -10.19
N GLY A 142 5.89 15.69 -10.72
CA GLY A 142 7.32 15.76 -10.37
C GLY A 142 7.67 15.27 -8.96
N THR A 143 6.69 14.75 -8.19
CA THR A 143 6.93 14.26 -6.81
C THR A 143 7.26 12.77 -6.74
N LEU A 144 6.74 11.97 -7.67
CA LEU A 144 6.91 10.52 -7.69
C LEU A 144 8.16 10.13 -8.50
N PRO A 145 9.14 9.44 -7.89
CA PRO A 145 10.32 8.98 -8.61
C PRO A 145 10.05 7.71 -9.43
N GLY A 146 10.82 7.55 -10.52
CA GLY A 146 10.96 6.28 -11.24
C GLY A 146 9.65 5.70 -11.80
N LEU A 147 9.38 4.43 -11.47
CA LEU A 147 8.29 3.64 -12.03
C LEU A 147 6.89 4.20 -11.70
N CYS A 148 6.75 4.91 -10.58
CA CYS A 148 5.47 5.51 -10.16
C CYS A 148 5.21 6.89 -10.83
N SER A 149 6.15 7.44 -11.62
CA SER A 149 6.03 8.81 -12.16
C SER A 149 4.81 9.03 -13.05
N GLN A 150 4.37 8.00 -13.77
CA GLN A 150 3.20 8.06 -14.66
C GLN A 150 1.89 7.68 -13.98
N LEU A 151 1.95 7.14 -12.76
CA LEU A 151 0.78 6.60 -12.06
C LEU A 151 -0.35 7.61 -11.90
N PRO A 152 -0.12 8.89 -11.50
CA PRO A 152 -1.21 9.85 -11.38
C PRO A 152 -1.95 10.10 -12.70
N ASN A 153 -1.21 10.18 -13.81
CA ASN A 153 -1.80 10.36 -15.13
C ASN A 153 -2.53 9.10 -15.60
N ALA A 154 -2.03 7.90 -15.27
CA ALA A 154 -2.69 6.64 -15.59
C ALA A 154 -4.05 6.53 -14.86
N ILE A 155 -4.10 6.88 -13.57
CA ILE A 155 -5.34 6.94 -12.79
C ILE A 155 -6.32 7.93 -13.43
N TRP A 156 -5.87 9.15 -13.71
CA TRP A 156 -6.72 10.17 -14.35
C TRP A 156 -7.30 9.69 -15.68
N ASN A 157 -6.45 9.18 -16.55
CA ASN A 157 -6.84 8.71 -17.87
C ASN A 157 -7.83 7.55 -17.77
N TYR A 158 -7.61 6.59 -16.87
CA TYR A 158 -8.52 5.46 -16.70
C TYR A 158 -9.96 5.90 -16.41
N PHE A 159 -10.16 6.80 -15.45
CA PHE A 159 -11.49 7.19 -14.99
C PHE A 159 -12.18 8.27 -15.84
N PHE A 160 -11.42 9.19 -16.45
CA PHE A 160 -12.01 10.32 -17.20
C PHE A 160 -11.90 10.21 -18.73
N HIS A 161 -10.99 9.39 -19.25
CA HIS A 161 -10.73 9.29 -20.70
C HIS A 161 -10.69 7.85 -21.24
N GLY A 162 -10.59 6.86 -20.37
CA GLY A 162 -10.51 5.45 -20.71
C GLY A 162 -11.88 4.77 -20.71
N ASN A 163 -11.85 3.46 -20.93
CA ASN A 163 -13.02 2.62 -20.70
C ASN A 163 -12.95 2.06 -19.26
N PRO A 164 -13.77 2.55 -18.31
CA PRO A 164 -13.72 2.14 -16.91
C PRO A 164 -14.14 0.68 -16.67
N ALA A 165 -14.50 -0.06 -17.72
CA ALA A 165 -14.72 -1.52 -17.68
C ALA A 165 -13.46 -2.34 -17.94
N ASN A 166 -12.30 -1.71 -18.21
CA ASN A 166 -11.05 -2.45 -18.45
C ASN A 166 -10.36 -2.82 -17.13
N GLU A 167 -10.77 -3.94 -16.55
CA GLU A 167 -10.23 -4.47 -15.30
C GLU A 167 -8.72 -4.73 -15.34
N GLU A 168 -8.15 -5.04 -16.51
CA GLU A 168 -6.71 -5.27 -16.65
C GLU A 168 -5.90 -3.99 -16.40
N ILE A 169 -6.36 -2.86 -16.95
CA ILE A 169 -5.70 -1.56 -16.74
C ILE A 169 -5.85 -1.13 -15.28
N LEU A 170 -7.04 -1.31 -14.69
CA LEU A 170 -7.27 -1.01 -13.29
C LEU A 170 -6.36 -1.85 -12.38
N GLU A 171 -6.18 -3.13 -12.70
CA GLU A 171 -5.27 -4.00 -11.97
C GLU A 171 -3.83 -3.49 -12.05
N GLN A 172 -3.36 -3.13 -13.25
CA GLN A 172 -2.00 -2.57 -13.43
C GLN A 172 -1.78 -1.29 -12.60
N ILE A 173 -2.78 -0.39 -12.57
CA ILE A 173 -2.76 0.81 -11.74
C ILE A 173 -2.65 0.41 -10.26
N CYS A 174 -3.50 -0.50 -9.80
CA CYS A 174 -3.50 -0.97 -8.41
C CYS A 174 -2.17 -1.62 -8.01
N GLN A 175 -1.52 -2.37 -8.92
CA GLN A 175 -0.20 -2.95 -8.67
C GLN A 175 0.88 -1.88 -8.50
N GLN A 176 0.81 -0.80 -9.27
CA GLN A 176 1.72 0.34 -9.12
C GLN A 176 1.46 1.12 -7.83
N GLU A 177 0.21 1.28 -7.39
CA GLU A 177 -0.11 1.89 -6.10
C GLU A 177 0.53 1.12 -4.94
N ILE A 178 0.45 -0.21 -4.97
CA ILE A 178 1.10 -1.09 -4.00
C ILE A 178 2.62 -0.89 -4.02
N HIS A 179 3.23 -0.77 -5.21
CA HIS A 179 4.66 -0.50 -5.34
C HIS A 179 5.04 0.82 -4.67
N CYS A 180 4.29 1.91 -4.90
CA CYS A 180 4.60 3.21 -4.31
C CYS A 180 4.45 3.20 -2.77
N GLN A 181 3.54 2.40 -2.22
CA GLN A 181 3.41 2.21 -0.78
C GLN A 181 4.57 1.43 -0.17
N LEU A 182 4.97 0.31 -0.81
CA LEU A 182 6.06 -0.52 -0.32
C LEU A 182 7.43 0.16 -0.43
N ALA A 183 7.62 1.04 -1.41
CA ALA A 183 8.81 1.89 -1.49
C ALA A 183 8.87 2.96 -0.38
N ALA A 184 7.72 3.29 0.22
CA ALA A 184 7.61 4.25 1.31
C ALA A 184 7.65 3.60 2.71
N ALA A 185 7.56 2.27 2.83
CA ALA A 185 7.74 1.52 4.07
C ALA A 185 9.23 1.47 4.46
#